data_AF-A0A0N5D7F1-F1
#
_entry.id   AF-A0A0N5D7F1-F1
#
_cell.length_a   1.000
_cell.length_b   1.000
_cell.length_c   1.000
_cell.angle_alpha   90.00
_cell.angle_beta   90.00
_cell.angle_gamma   90.00
#
_symmetry.space_group_name_H-M   'P 1'
#
loop_
_entity.id
_entity.type
_entity.pdbx_description
1 polymer ?
#
loop_
_entity_poly.entity_id
_entity_poly.type
_entity_poly.pdbx_seq_one_letter_code
_entity_poly.pdbx_strand_id
1 'polypeptide(L)'
;MMLSANSEGCCHYNVDRLIIPSENIAKHLYWKPDHLAPAHSELSHLTLFPGQHKFITIKLRPFNGTTFFALNRYAERDYTMAIYHSNSFEEENTCNLDEMDEWIPVFMYPAMPTVDYLQKESLGPGTYKLRFGNEQAWIRPVTVYYRIRLLNGNGEEVPYEIIT
;
A
#
# COMPACT_ATOMS: atom_id res chain seq x y z
N MET A 1 -31.45 -46.71 31.00
CA MET A 1 -31.52 -46.56 29.53
C MET A 1 -32.57 -45.50 29.25
N MET A 2 -32.15 -44.23 29.22
CA MET A 2 -33.05 -43.09 28.95
C MET A 2 -32.80 -42.61 27.52
N LEU A 3 -33.83 -42.71 26.69
CA LEU A 3 -33.97 -41.92 25.47
C LEU A 3 -34.82 -40.72 25.85
N SER A 4 -34.21 -39.54 25.97
CA SER A 4 -34.95 -38.28 26.08
C SER A 4 -35.05 -37.62 24.71
N ALA A 5 -36.29 -37.24 24.39
CA ALA A 5 -36.71 -36.62 23.15
C ALA A 5 -36.01 -35.29 22.84
N ASN A 6 -35.97 -35.00 21.55
CA ASN A 6 -35.55 -33.74 20.94
C ASN A 6 -36.18 -32.51 21.61
N SER A 7 -35.33 -31.56 21.97
CA SER A 7 -35.64 -30.13 21.93
C SER A 7 -34.45 -29.41 21.29
N GLU A 8 -34.57 -29.21 19.98
CA GLU A 8 -34.24 -27.97 19.27
C GLU A 8 -33.16 -27.07 19.89
N GLY A 9 -32.02 -27.07 19.21
CA GLY A 9 -30.93 -26.14 19.47
C GLY A 9 -29.64 -26.63 18.83
N CYS A 10 -29.75 -27.27 17.66
CA CYS A 10 -28.60 -27.64 16.85
C CYS A 10 -27.78 -26.35 16.60
N CYS A 11 -26.63 -26.24 17.24
CA CYS A 11 -25.58 -25.31 16.83
C CYS A 11 -24.99 -25.75 15.48
N HIS A 12 -25.84 -25.83 14.45
CA HIS A 12 -25.52 -26.11 13.05
C HIS A 12 -25.52 -24.81 12.23
N TYR A 13 -25.01 -23.71 12.80
CA TYR A 13 -25.03 -22.40 12.13
C TYR A 13 -23.66 -21.86 11.72
N ASN A 14 -22.58 -22.65 11.78
CA ASN A 14 -21.24 -22.14 11.42
C ASN A 14 -20.32 -23.11 10.66
N VAL A 15 -20.85 -24.18 10.03
CA VAL A 15 -20.03 -25.04 9.13
C VAL A 15 -20.27 -24.74 7.64
N ASP A 16 -21.31 -23.96 7.32
CA ASP A 16 -21.70 -23.65 5.93
C ASP A 16 -21.03 -22.40 5.32
N ARG A 17 -20.09 -21.73 6.01
CA ARG A 17 -19.59 -20.40 5.58
C ARG A 17 -18.23 -20.37 4.88
N LEU A 18 -17.58 -21.49 4.65
CA LEU A 18 -16.38 -21.55 3.81
C LEU A 18 -16.33 -22.89 3.06
N ILE A 19 -17.17 -23.04 2.04
CA ILE A 19 -16.95 -24.06 1.00
C ILE A 19 -15.74 -23.61 0.19
N ILE A 20 -14.54 -23.78 0.74
CA ILE A 20 -13.29 -23.57 0.02
C ILE A 20 -13.21 -24.73 -0.98
N PRO A 21 -13.24 -24.47 -2.30
CA PRO A 21 -13.08 -25.54 -3.28
C PRO A 21 -11.80 -26.32 -2.96
N SER A 22 -11.94 -27.64 -2.76
CA SER A 22 -10.81 -28.54 -2.52
C SER A 22 -10.01 -28.84 -3.79
N GLU A 23 -10.52 -28.40 -4.95
CA GLU A 23 -9.80 -28.45 -6.21
C GLU A 23 -8.74 -27.36 -6.25
N ASN A 24 -7.49 -27.76 -6.51
CA ASN A 24 -6.40 -26.82 -6.72
C ASN A 24 -6.80 -25.82 -7.81
N ILE A 25 -6.78 -24.53 -7.48
CA ILE A 25 -6.96 -23.47 -8.48
C ILE A 25 -5.96 -23.74 -9.62
N ALA A 26 -6.46 -23.87 -10.83
CA ALA A 26 -5.62 -24.21 -11.97
C ALA A 26 -4.54 -23.14 -12.16
N LYS A 27 -3.27 -23.55 -12.28
CA LYS A 27 -2.11 -22.63 -12.31
C LYS A 27 -2.16 -21.57 -13.42
N HIS A 28 -2.93 -21.79 -14.47
CA HIS A 28 -3.12 -20.81 -15.54
C HIS A 28 -3.99 -19.61 -15.11
N LEU A 29 -4.78 -19.77 -14.03
CA LEU A 29 -5.56 -18.71 -13.39
C LEU A 29 -4.75 -17.93 -12.35
N TYR A 30 -3.53 -18.36 -12.04
CA TYR A 30 -2.69 -17.63 -11.11
C TYR A 30 -2.29 -16.32 -11.77
N TRP A 31 -2.26 -15.26 -10.96
CA TRP A 31 -1.76 -13.98 -11.40
C TRP A 31 -0.35 -14.15 -11.96
N LYS A 32 -0.11 -13.55 -13.12
CA LYS A 32 1.20 -13.48 -13.75
C LYS A 32 1.55 -12.01 -13.93
N PRO A 33 2.82 -11.61 -13.69
CA PRO A 33 3.27 -10.27 -14.03
C PRO A 33 2.97 -9.99 -15.50
N ASP A 34 2.26 -8.90 -15.75
CA ASP A 34 2.10 -8.37 -17.10
C ASP A 34 3.21 -7.35 -17.41
N HIS A 35 3.12 -6.69 -18.55
CA HIS A 35 4.06 -5.64 -18.95
C HIS A 35 3.94 -4.36 -18.10
N LEU A 36 2.90 -4.24 -17.26
CA LEU A 36 2.69 -3.12 -16.36
C LEU A 36 3.33 -3.36 -14.98
N ALA A 37 3.61 -4.62 -14.65
CA ALA A 37 4.38 -5.00 -13.47
C ALA A 37 5.84 -4.54 -13.66
N PRO A 38 6.37 -3.69 -12.75
CA PRO A 38 7.70 -3.12 -12.93
C PRO A 38 8.77 -4.19 -12.76
N ALA A 39 9.83 -4.09 -13.57
CA ALA A 39 11.05 -4.86 -13.33
C ALA A 39 11.71 -4.37 -12.03
N HIS A 40 12.47 -5.24 -11.35
CA HIS A 40 13.16 -4.88 -10.12
C HIS A 40 14.10 -3.65 -10.30
N SER A 41 14.71 -3.52 -11.49
CA SER A 41 15.57 -2.38 -11.85
C SER A 41 14.83 -1.04 -11.96
N GLU A 42 13.51 -1.05 -12.07
CA GLU A 42 12.66 0.15 -12.15
C GLU A 42 12.15 0.58 -10.77
N LEU A 43 12.53 -0.14 -9.71
CA LEU A 43 12.17 0.20 -8.34
C LEU A 43 13.31 0.99 -7.68
N SER A 44 12.94 2.12 -7.11
CA SER A 44 13.76 2.80 -6.12
C SER A 44 13.78 1.99 -4.82
N HIS A 45 14.76 2.24 -3.96
CA HIS A 45 14.83 1.57 -2.67
C HIS A 45 15.20 2.54 -1.56
N LEU A 46 14.73 2.22 -0.36
CA LEU A 46 15.08 2.92 0.86
C LEU A 46 15.42 1.91 1.95
N THR A 47 16.51 2.14 2.67
CA THR A 47 16.87 1.34 3.84
C THR A 47 16.47 2.10 5.10
N LEU A 48 15.72 1.41 5.97
CA LEU A 48 15.23 1.89 7.26
C LEU A 48 15.93 1.10 8.38
N PHE A 49 16.66 1.81 9.22
CA PHE A 49 17.24 1.22 10.42
C PHE A 49 16.17 0.99 11.50
N PRO A 50 16.43 0.10 12.48
CA PRO A 50 15.55 -0.11 13.63
C PRO A 50 15.13 1.20 14.29
N GLY A 51 13.85 1.36 14.60
CA GLY A 51 13.33 2.57 15.26
C GLY A 51 13.19 3.81 14.36
N GLN A 52 13.57 3.73 13.07
CA GLN A 52 13.57 4.89 12.18
C GLN A 52 12.40 4.88 11.20
N HIS A 53 12.10 6.06 10.67
CA HIS A 53 11.24 6.25 9.52
C HIS A 53 11.84 7.28 8.56
N LYS A 54 11.41 7.25 7.31
CA LYS A 54 11.77 8.20 6.27
C LYS A 54 10.52 8.68 5.55
N PHE A 55 10.58 9.91 5.05
CA PHE A 55 9.53 10.47 4.21
C PHE A 55 10.00 10.57 2.78
N ILE A 56 9.10 10.29 1.84
CA ILE A 56 9.22 10.67 0.44
C ILE A 56 8.17 11.73 0.20
N THR A 57 8.59 12.92 -0.21
CA THR A 57 7.69 14.02 -0.50
C THR A 57 7.45 14.09 -2.00
N ILE A 58 6.20 14.22 -2.41
CA ILE A 58 5.80 14.34 -3.81
C ILE A 58 5.00 15.62 -3.97
N LYS A 59 5.39 16.46 -4.91
CA LYS A 59 4.65 17.67 -5.27
C LYS A 59 3.94 17.44 -6.60
N LEU A 60 2.62 17.42 -6.56
CA LEU A 60 1.77 17.30 -7.74
C LEU A 60 1.25 18.69 -8.13
N ARG A 61 1.66 19.16 -9.31
CA ARG A 61 1.20 20.44 -9.85
C ARG A 61 -0.27 20.34 -10.31
N PRO A 62 -0.99 21.47 -10.40
CA PRO A 62 -2.31 21.50 -11.01
C PRO A 62 -2.33 20.84 -12.39
N PHE A 63 -3.22 19.87 -12.57
CA PHE A 63 -3.39 19.12 -13.80
C PHE A 63 -4.87 19.12 -14.19
N ASN A 64 -5.15 19.28 -15.48
CA ASN A 64 -6.52 19.26 -15.98
C ASN A 64 -6.97 17.80 -16.18
N GLY A 65 -7.72 17.28 -15.20
CA GLY A 65 -8.34 15.96 -15.24
C GLY A 65 -8.16 15.19 -13.94
N THR A 66 -8.75 14.00 -13.86
CA THR A 66 -8.56 13.10 -12.73
C THR A 66 -7.15 12.52 -12.75
N THR A 67 -6.53 12.47 -11.58
CA THR A 67 -5.22 11.85 -11.40
C THR A 67 -5.33 10.65 -10.45
N PHE A 68 -4.51 9.65 -10.67
CA PHE A 68 -4.44 8.42 -9.89
C PHE A 68 -3.06 8.29 -9.27
N PHE A 69 -3.04 7.98 -7.98
CA PHE A 69 -1.82 7.59 -7.29
C PHE A 69 -1.59 6.10 -7.47
N ALA A 70 -0.47 5.75 -8.08
CA ALA A 70 -0.03 4.39 -8.30
C ALA A 70 1.26 4.11 -7.52
N LEU A 71 1.27 3.06 -6.72
CA LEU A 71 2.39 2.64 -5.91
C LEU A 71 2.65 1.16 -6.11
N ASN A 72 3.83 0.85 -6.59
CA ASN A 72 4.40 -0.48 -6.55
C ASN A 72 5.36 -0.57 -5.36
N ARG A 73 5.29 -1.63 -4.57
CA ARG A 73 6.20 -1.79 -3.43
C ARG A 73 6.37 -3.24 -2.99
N TYR A 74 7.51 -3.56 -2.37
CA TYR A 74 7.66 -4.77 -1.57
C TYR A 74 8.82 -4.64 -0.58
N ALA A 75 8.84 -5.53 0.40
CA ALA A 75 9.93 -5.69 1.34
C ALA A 75 10.00 -7.14 1.83
N GLU A 76 11.20 -7.59 2.18
CA GLU A 76 11.45 -8.94 2.72
C GLU A 76 11.06 -9.06 4.21
N ARG A 77 10.69 -7.95 4.85
CA ARG A 77 10.28 -7.87 6.25
C ARG A 77 9.12 -6.91 6.38
N ASP A 78 8.41 -7.04 7.49
CA ASP A 78 7.35 -6.12 7.85
C ASP A 78 7.90 -4.70 8.02
N TYR A 79 7.11 -3.71 7.61
CA TYR A 79 7.42 -2.30 7.74
C TYR A 79 6.11 -1.52 7.90
N THR A 80 6.18 -0.30 8.42
CA THR A 80 5.01 0.57 8.53
C THR A 80 4.97 1.55 7.36
N MET A 81 3.76 1.93 6.94
CA MET A 81 3.59 2.98 5.94
C MET A 81 2.35 3.82 6.21
N ALA A 82 2.44 5.12 5.89
CA ALA A 82 1.32 6.06 5.84
C ALA A 82 1.46 7.00 4.64
N ILE A 83 0.35 7.60 4.21
CA ILE A 83 0.33 8.66 3.19
C ILE A 83 -0.46 9.84 3.72
N TYR A 84 0.16 11.00 3.70
CA TYR A 84 -0.43 12.28 4.09
C TYR A 84 -0.57 13.16 2.86
N HIS A 85 -1.55 14.05 2.88
CA HIS A 85 -1.83 14.99 1.80
C HIS A 85 -2.11 16.39 2.33
N SER A 86 -1.62 17.40 1.63
CA SER A 86 -2.03 18.79 1.81
C SER A 86 -2.32 19.39 0.45
N ASN A 87 -3.38 20.19 0.36
CA ASN A 87 -3.69 20.99 -0.83
C ASN A 87 -2.68 22.13 -1.06
N SER A 88 -1.80 22.41 -0.09
CA SER A 88 -0.78 23.45 -0.23
C SER A 88 0.36 22.98 -1.15
N PHE A 89 0.64 23.80 -2.16
CA PHE A 89 1.81 23.67 -3.01
C PHE A 89 2.88 24.65 -2.50
N GLU A 90 3.40 24.40 -1.31
CA GLU A 90 4.47 25.24 -0.78
C GLU A 90 5.80 24.89 -1.48
N GLU A 91 6.53 25.92 -1.91
CA GLU A 91 7.84 25.74 -2.54
C GLU A 91 8.87 25.19 -1.55
N GLU A 92 8.71 25.50 -0.25
CA GLU A 92 9.56 25.00 0.82
C GLU A 92 9.16 23.58 1.26
N ASN A 93 10.14 22.78 1.69
CA ASN A 93 9.98 21.38 2.12
C ASN A 93 9.25 21.23 3.48
N THR A 94 8.57 22.27 3.93
CA THR A 94 8.29 22.56 5.34
C THR A 94 6.83 22.41 5.73
N CYS A 95 5.94 21.94 4.85
CA CYS A 95 4.57 21.63 5.26
C CYS A 95 4.60 20.66 6.45
N ASN A 96 4.17 21.14 7.63
CA ASN A 96 4.26 20.37 8.86
C ASN A 96 3.30 19.17 8.76
N LEU A 97 3.73 17.99 9.20
CA LEU A 97 2.90 16.79 9.17
C LEU A 97 1.58 16.98 9.94
N ASP A 98 1.61 17.77 11.01
CA ASP A 98 0.44 18.09 11.84
C ASP A 98 -0.64 18.90 11.11
N GLU A 99 -0.29 19.54 9.99
CA GLU A 99 -1.19 20.34 9.16
C GLU A 99 -1.68 19.57 7.93
N MET A 100 -1.21 18.34 7.72
CA MET A 100 -1.58 17.48 6.60
C MET A 100 -2.71 16.53 6.98
N ASP A 101 -3.59 16.26 6.02
CA ASP A 101 -4.63 15.25 6.16
C ASP A 101 -4.04 13.85 5.99
N GLU A 102 -4.37 12.95 6.91
CA GLU A 102 -4.02 11.53 6.80
C GLU A 102 -4.90 10.85 5.75
N TRP A 103 -4.34 10.57 4.57
CA TRP A 103 -5.07 9.91 3.49
C TRP A 103 -5.06 8.38 3.62
N ILE A 104 -3.90 7.84 3.98
CA ILE A 104 -3.72 6.43 4.33
C ILE A 104 -3.06 6.39 5.71
N PRO A 105 -3.74 5.83 6.73
CA PRO A 105 -3.21 5.79 8.08
C PRO A 105 -1.99 4.92 8.20
N VAL A 106 -1.23 5.12 9.28
CA VAL A 106 -0.09 4.26 9.62
C VAL A 106 -0.58 2.82 9.76
N PHE A 107 -0.12 1.98 8.85
CA PHE A 107 -0.43 0.55 8.83
C PHE A 107 0.86 -0.28 8.75
N MET A 108 0.85 -1.44 9.39
CA MET A 108 1.94 -2.41 9.29
C MET A 108 1.71 -3.33 8.10
N TYR A 109 2.56 -3.20 7.10
CA TYR A 109 2.55 -4.03 5.91
C TYR A 109 3.37 -5.30 6.14
N PRO A 110 2.82 -6.48 5.78
CA PRO A 110 3.54 -7.74 5.93
C PRO A 110 4.68 -7.84 4.91
N ALA A 111 5.68 -8.66 5.24
CA ALA A 111 6.68 -9.12 4.31
C ALA A 111 6.00 -9.80 3.11
N MET A 112 6.25 -9.28 1.90
CA MET A 112 5.70 -9.85 0.68
C MET A 112 6.84 -10.12 -0.31
N PRO A 113 6.97 -11.36 -0.82
CA PRO A 113 7.99 -11.71 -1.80
C PRO A 113 7.66 -11.19 -3.21
N THR A 114 6.50 -10.56 -3.38
CA THR A 114 5.99 -10.04 -4.66
C THR A 114 5.74 -8.55 -4.57
N VAL A 115 5.88 -7.86 -5.70
CA VAL A 115 5.56 -6.42 -5.82
C VAL A 115 4.05 -6.23 -5.69
N ASP A 116 3.63 -5.61 -4.59
CA ASP A 116 2.27 -5.12 -4.37
C ASP A 116 1.97 -3.96 -5.32
N TYR A 117 0.72 -3.84 -5.76
CA TYR A 117 0.27 -2.73 -6.58
C TYR A 117 -0.98 -2.09 -5.97
N LEU A 118 -0.83 -0.82 -5.59
CA LEU A 118 -1.91 0.04 -5.15
C LEU A 118 -2.16 1.10 -6.22
N GLN A 119 -3.39 1.19 -6.72
CA GLN A 119 -3.86 2.31 -7.52
C GLN A 119 -5.14 2.87 -6.90
N LYS A 120 -5.16 4.19 -6.66
CA LYS A 120 -6.32 4.89 -6.11
C LYS A 120 -6.43 6.27 -6.74
N GLU A 121 -7.64 6.78 -6.92
CA GLU A 121 -7.86 8.17 -7.31
C GLU A 121 -7.15 9.09 -6.29
N SER A 122 -6.36 10.03 -6.78
CA SER A 122 -5.60 10.94 -5.92
C SER A 122 -6.54 11.99 -5.29
N LEU A 123 -6.05 12.69 -4.26
CA LEU A 123 -6.77 13.79 -3.64
C LEU A 123 -6.64 15.11 -4.42
N GLY A 124 -5.97 15.08 -5.56
CA GLY A 124 -5.73 16.24 -6.42
C GLY A 124 -4.34 16.85 -6.24
N PRO A 125 -4.14 18.06 -6.80
CA PRO A 125 -2.87 18.79 -6.72
C PRO A 125 -2.52 19.17 -5.28
N GLY A 126 -1.23 19.18 -4.98
CA GLY A 126 -0.74 19.44 -3.63
C GLY A 126 0.52 18.68 -3.29
N THR A 127 0.79 18.56 -1.99
CA THR A 127 1.94 17.87 -1.45
C THR A 127 1.51 16.56 -0.81
N TYR A 128 2.10 15.45 -1.26
CA TYR A 128 1.96 14.13 -0.65
C TYR A 128 3.21 13.82 0.15
N LYS A 129 3.06 13.28 1.36
CA LYS A 129 4.17 12.73 2.14
C LYS A 129 3.92 11.26 2.39
N LEU A 130 4.79 10.41 1.86
CA LEU A 130 4.77 8.97 2.08
C LEU A 130 5.77 8.66 3.18
N ARG A 131 5.27 8.15 4.30
CA ARG A 131 6.08 7.72 5.42
C ARG A 131 6.36 6.23 5.29
N PHE A 132 7.62 5.82 5.34
CA PHE A 132 8.02 4.42 5.48
C PHE A 132 8.78 4.24 6.80
N GLY A 133 8.37 3.28 7.61
CA GLY A 133 8.86 3.12 8.97
C GLY A 133 9.29 1.69 9.33
N ASN A 134 10.25 1.59 10.23
CA ASN A 134 10.76 0.35 10.80
C ASN A 134 10.83 0.45 12.34
N GLU A 135 9.81 1.07 12.93
CA GLU A 135 9.78 1.45 14.34
C GLU A 135 9.63 0.23 15.26
N GLN A 136 8.99 -0.81 14.76
CA GLN A 136 8.75 -2.04 15.53
C GLN A 136 9.97 -2.96 15.55
N ALA A 137 10.94 -2.79 14.65
CA ALA A 137 12.15 -3.59 14.64
C ALA A 137 13.14 -3.08 15.70
N TRP A 138 13.74 -4.03 16.43
CA TRP A 138 14.73 -3.72 17.46
C TRP A 138 16.17 -3.81 16.96
N ILE A 139 16.42 -4.65 15.95
CA ILE A 139 17.79 -5.05 15.57
C ILE A 139 18.03 -4.95 14.06
N ARG A 140 17.05 -5.39 13.24
CA ARG A 140 17.29 -5.57 11.80
C ARG A 140 16.77 -4.37 11.00
N PRO A 141 17.59 -3.83 10.07
CA PRO A 141 17.08 -2.92 9.08
C PRO A 141 16.14 -3.64 8.11
N VAL A 142 15.29 -2.87 7.44
CA VAL A 142 14.47 -3.32 6.31
C VAL A 142 14.76 -2.44 5.11
N THR A 143 14.86 -3.06 3.93
CA THR A 143 14.92 -2.34 2.66
C THR A 143 13.55 -2.46 2.00
N VAL A 144 12.93 -1.31 1.75
CA VAL A 144 11.66 -1.22 1.02
C VAL A 144 11.98 -0.81 -0.41
N TYR A 145 11.54 -1.62 -1.36
CA TYR A 145 11.60 -1.30 -2.78
C TYR A 145 10.27 -0.70 -3.18
N TYR A 146 10.29 0.38 -3.96
CA TYR A 146 9.10 1.11 -4.33
C TYR A 146 9.23 1.80 -5.68
N ARG A 147 8.10 2.03 -6.35
CA ARG A 147 7.94 2.93 -7.48
C ARG A 147 6.63 3.66 -7.31
N ILE A 148 6.70 4.99 -7.24
CA ILE A 148 5.53 5.85 -7.10
C ILE A 148 5.31 6.54 -8.44
N ARG A 149 4.06 6.61 -8.89
CA ARG A 149 3.64 7.26 -10.12
C ARG A 149 2.34 7.99 -9.87
N LEU A 150 2.21 9.18 -10.47
CA LEU A 150 0.92 9.85 -10.60
C LEU A 150 0.49 9.69 -12.06
N LEU A 151 -0.70 9.14 -12.28
CA LEU A 151 -1.21 8.78 -13.61
C LEU A 151 -2.44 9.62 -13.95
N ASN A 152 -2.70 9.87 -15.23
CA ASN A 152 -3.96 10.44 -15.70
C ASN A 152 -5.02 9.33 -15.94
N GLY A 153 -6.21 9.70 -16.42
CA GLY A 153 -7.27 8.75 -16.78
C GLY A 153 -6.93 7.76 -17.90
N ASN A 154 -5.88 8.02 -18.69
CA ASN A 154 -5.40 7.12 -19.73
C ASN A 154 -4.27 6.19 -19.23
N GLY A 155 -3.86 6.32 -17.96
CA GLY A 155 -2.74 5.57 -17.39
C GLY A 155 -1.35 6.14 -17.71
N GLU A 156 -1.26 7.35 -18.27
CA GLU A 156 0.00 8.01 -18.58
C GLU A 156 0.50 8.81 -17.37
N GLU A 157 1.82 8.86 -17.16
CA GLU A 157 2.40 9.60 -16.04
C GLU A 157 2.20 11.12 -16.22
N VAL A 158 1.64 11.78 -15.18
CA VAL A 158 1.56 13.24 -15.12
C VAL A 158 2.84 13.82 -14.53
N PRO A 159 3.19 15.09 -14.80
CA PRO A 159 4.38 15.71 -14.20
C PRO A 159 4.22 15.90 -12.68
N TYR A 160 5.17 15.39 -11.90
CA TYR A 160 5.31 15.62 -10.47
C TYR A 160 6.79 15.66 -10.08
N GLU A 161 7.07 16.23 -8.90
CA GLU A 161 8.43 16.31 -8.36
C GLU A 161 8.54 15.41 -7.14
N ILE A 162 9.62 14.61 -7.06
CA ILE A 162 9.96 13.81 -5.88
C ILE A 162 11.10 14.50 -5.13
N ILE A 163 10.93 14.65 -3.81
CA ILE A 163 11.93 15.18 -2.89
C ILE A 163 12.15 14.13 -1.79
N THR A 164 13.35 13.57 -1.75
CA THR A 164 13.79 12.51 -0.80
C THR A 164 14.75 13.03 0.24
#